data_AF-A0A523NXT2-F1
#
_entry.id   AF-A0A523NXT2-F1
#
_cell.length_a   1.000
_cell.length_b   1.000
_cell.length_c   1.000
_cell.angle_alpha   90.00
_cell.angle_beta   90.00
_cell.angle_gamma   90.00
#
_symmetry.space_group_name_H-M   'P 1'
#
loop_
_entity.id
_entity.type
_entity.pdbx_description
1 polymer ?
#
loop_
_entity_poly.entity_id
_entity_poly.type
_entity_poly.pdbx_seq_one_letter_code
_entity_poly.pdbx_strand_id
1 'polypeptide(L)'
;MNKIARASAVLITALFAAGCANQNLKPVDVFCPLLGGVAGAAIAAGAFDADDSAGAIAGGAALGAGMAWFLCKDRSEPPQVAPRPAPAPKPKPQPPKDSDGDGVIDARDECPGTPAGVKVDEVGCPEVGEKILSLQGINFDTAKAAIKPEYESILNEAADVLANNVGVHHVRVEGHTDSRGSDAFNLKLSQRRAESVVAYLVARGIDADRLAAV
;
A
#
# COMPACT_ATOMS: atom_id res chain seq x y z
N MET A 1 -71.15 8.34 45.26
CA MET A 1 -69.72 8.08 44.95
C MET A 1 -69.00 9.43 44.76
N ASN A 2 -67.95 9.68 45.55
CA ASN A 2 -67.36 11.01 45.76
C ASN A 2 -66.37 11.45 44.65
N LYS A 3 -66.41 12.74 44.30
CA LYS A 3 -65.57 13.40 43.26
C LYS A 3 -64.06 13.20 43.44
N ILE A 4 -63.62 12.86 44.65
CA ILE A 4 -62.22 12.58 45.00
C ILE A 4 -61.70 11.30 44.31
N ALA A 5 -62.55 10.28 44.10
CA ALA A 5 -62.15 9.03 43.45
C ALA A 5 -61.89 9.18 41.94
N ARG A 6 -62.55 10.14 41.27
CA ARG A 6 -62.35 10.41 39.84
C ARG A 6 -61.04 11.17 39.55
N ALA A 7 -60.58 12.01 40.49
CA ALA A 7 -59.34 12.75 40.34
C ALA A 7 -58.10 11.84 40.48
N SER A 8 -58.16 10.81 41.32
CA SER A 8 -57.07 9.85 41.52
C SER A 8 -56.83 8.95 40.30
N ALA A 9 -57.88 8.60 39.56
CA ALA A 9 -57.77 7.79 38.35
C ALA A 9 -57.04 8.54 37.21
N VAL A 10 -57.27 9.85 37.07
CA VAL A 10 -56.65 10.67 36.00
C VAL A 10 -55.16 10.92 36.25
N LEU A 11 -54.75 11.08 37.51
CA LEU A 11 -53.35 11.34 37.88
C LEU A 11 -52.44 10.13 37.65
N ILE A 12 -52.96 8.91 37.85
CA ILE A 12 -52.22 7.66 37.63
C ILE A 12 -52.01 7.42 36.13
N THR A 13 -52.96 7.81 35.28
CA THR A 13 -52.82 7.70 33.81
C THR A 13 -51.79 8.69 33.24
N ALA A 14 -51.67 9.88 33.81
CA ALA A 14 -50.69 10.89 33.37
C ALA A 14 -49.23 10.51 33.70
N LEU A 15 -49.00 9.86 34.85
CA LEU A 15 -47.69 9.31 35.22
C LEU A 15 -47.30 8.12 34.32
N PHE A 16 -48.27 7.35 33.83
CA PHE A 16 -48.03 6.21 32.93
C PHE A 16 -47.62 6.64 31.51
N ALA A 17 -48.20 7.72 30.98
CA ALA A 17 -47.81 8.28 29.68
C ALA A 17 -46.35 8.79 29.67
N ALA A 18 -45.85 9.29 30.80
CA ALA A 18 -44.45 9.70 30.95
C ALA A 18 -43.49 8.49 31.09
N GLY A 19 -43.97 7.35 31.62
CA GLY A 19 -43.18 6.12 31.78
C GLY A 19 -42.84 5.43 30.45
N CYS A 20 -43.66 5.58 29.41
CA CYS A 20 -43.39 5.04 28.07
C CYS A 20 -42.36 5.86 27.27
N ALA A 21 -41.91 7.01 27.77
CA ALA A 21 -40.92 7.85 27.10
C ALA A 21 -39.47 7.44 27.39
N ASN A 22 -39.23 6.45 28.27
CA ASN A 22 -37.88 5.99 28.56
C ASN A 22 -37.44 4.91 27.55
N GLN A 23 -36.67 5.33 26.54
CA GLN A 23 -36.29 4.58 25.34
C GLN A 23 -35.29 3.42 25.57
N ASN A 24 -35.17 2.89 26.79
CA ASN A 24 -34.20 1.84 27.14
C ASN A 24 -34.81 0.49 27.55
N LEU A 25 -36.14 0.35 27.47
CA LEU A 25 -36.80 -0.95 27.66
C LEU A 25 -36.85 -1.68 26.33
N LYS A 26 -36.20 -2.85 26.26
CA LYS A 26 -36.12 -3.64 25.03
C LYS A 26 -37.51 -4.15 24.66
N PRO A 27 -37.93 -4.06 23.38
CA PRO A 27 -39.31 -4.27 22.92
C PRO A 27 -39.80 -5.74 22.94
N VAL A 28 -39.08 -6.65 23.59
CA VAL A 28 -39.47 -8.07 23.73
C VAL A 28 -39.88 -8.46 25.15
N ASP A 29 -39.84 -7.52 26.09
CA ASP A 29 -40.24 -7.80 27.45
C ASP A 29 -41.77 -7.87 27.53
N VAL A 30 -42.27 -9.03 27.98
CA VAL A 30 -43.67 -9.40 28.30
C VAL A 30 -44.42 -8.29 29.06
N PHE A 31 -43.68 -7.38 29.70
CA PHE A 31 -44.15 -6.16 30.33
C PHE A 31 -44.95 -5.22 29.42
N CYS A 32 -44.62 -5.05 28.13
CA CYS A 32 -45.32 -4.08 27.27
C CYS A 32 -46.80 -4.47 26.97
N PRO A 33 -47.12 -5.69 26.51
CA PRO A 33 -48.51 -6.11 26.33
C PRO A 33 -49.26 -6.27 27.67
N LEU A 34 -48.57 -6.65 28.75
CA LEU A 34 -49.18 -6.73 30.08
C LEU A 34 -49.61 -5.35 30.59
N LEU A 35 -48.75 -4.35 30.48
CA LEU A 35 -49.07 -2.98 30.89
C LEU A 35 -50.18 -2.38 30.00
N GLY A 36 -50.13 -2.63 28.69
CA GLY A 36 -51.20 -2.24 27.77
C GLY A 36 -52.56 -2.86 28.13
N GLY A 37 -52.56 -4.13 28.54
CA GLY A 37 -53.76 -4.82 29.01
C GLY A 37 -54.32 -4.25 30.32
N VAL A 38 -53.45 -3.93 31.28
CA VAL A 38 -53.87 -3.31 32.56
C VAL A 38 -54.47 -1.92 32.33
N ALA A 39 -53.85 -1.09 31.48
CA ALA A 39 -54.37 0.22 31.13
C ALA A 39 -55.73 0.13 30.40
N GLY A 40 -55.86 -0.80 29.44
CA GLY A 40 -57.12 -1.04 28.73
C GLY A 40 -58.25 -1.52 29.65
N ALA A 41 -57.94 -2.37 30.62
CA ALA A 41 -58.88 -2.83 31.64
C ALA A 41 -59.35 -1.69 32.56
N ALA A 42 -58.44 -0.80 32.99
CA ALA A 42 -58.75 0.33 33.86
C ALA A 42 -59.64 1.37 33.17
N ILE A 43 -59.43 1.63 31.88
CA ILE A 43 -60.29 2.53 31.09
C ILE A 43 -61.69 1.94 30.95
N ALA A 44 -61.81 0.64 30.65
CA ALA A 44 -63.11 -0.03 30.57
C ALA A 44 -63.88 0.03 31.89
N ALA A 45 -63.21 -0.12 33.03
CA ALA A 45 -63.81 0.00 34.36
C ALA A 45 -64.28 1.43 34.72
N GLY A 46 -63.70 2.46 34.09
CA GLY A 46 -64.04 3.86 34.36
C GLY A 46 -65.06 4.48 33.39
N ALA A 47 -65.25 3.88 32.21
CA ALA A 47 -66.08 4.42 31.13
C ALA A 47 -67.45 3.74 30.98
N PHE A 48 -67.67 2.58 31.60
CA PHE A 48 -68.91 1.81 31.49
C PHE A 48 -69.46 1.47 32.89
N ASP A 49 -70.74 1.77 33.15
CA ASP A 49 -71.42 1.42 34.41
C ASP A 49 -71.49 -0.11 34.58
N ALA A 50 -71.15 -0.57 35.78
CA ALA A 50 -70.65 -1.92 36.07
C ALA A 50 -71.72 -2.98 36.37
N ASP A 51 -72.71 -3.17 35.49
CA ASP A 51 -73.73 -4.24 35.68
C ASP A 51 -73.51 -5.49 34.79
N ASP A 52 -72.53 -5.50 33.88
CA ASP A 52 -72.07 -6.73 33.21
C ASP A 52 -70.54 -6.72 33.03
N SER A 53 -69.86 -6.79 34.16
CA SER A 53 -68.47 -6.31 34.35
C SER A 53 -67.38 -7.30 33.93
N ALA A 54 -67.71 -8.55 33.61
CA ALA A 54 -66.69 -9.52 33.17
C ALA A 54 -66.31 -9.32 31.69
N GLY A 55 -67.28 -9.13 30.81
CA GLY A 55 -67.06 -9.02 29.36
C GLY A 55 -66.37 -7.71 28.95
N ALA A 56 -66.77 -6.59 29.55
CA ALA A 56 -66.21 -5.26 29.24
C ALA A 56 -64.75 -5.11 29.70
N ILE A 57 -64.40 -5.66 30.87
CA ILE A 57 -63.03 -5.62 31.40
C ILE A 57 -62.11 -6.54 30.58
N ALA A 58 -62.56 -7.75 30.25
CA ALA A 58 -61.81 -8.69 29.42
C ALA A 58 -61.59 -8.14 27.98
N GLY A 59 -62.61 -7.49 27.41
CA GLY A 59 -62.52 -6.82 26.11
C GLY A 59 -61.56 -5.63 26.12
N GLY A 60 -61.62 -4.78 27.16
CA GLY A 60 -60.70 -3.66 27.34
C GLY A 60 -59.24 -4.10 27.49
N ALA A 61 -58.99 -5.18 28.23
CA ALA A 61 -57.65 -5.76 28.39
C ALA A 61 -57.10 -6.29 27.06
N ALA A 62 -57.91 -7.00 26.27
CA ALA A 62 -57.49 -7.56 24.99
C ALA A 62 -57.18 -6.48 23.95
N LEU A 63 -58.01 -5.44 23.87
CA LEU A 63 -57.79 -4.31 22.96
C LEU A 63 -56.56 -3.49 23.37
N GLY A 64 -56.37 -3.25 24.67
CA GLY A 64 -55.20 -2.55 25.20
C GLY A 64 -53.89 -3.28 24.90
N ALA A 65 -53.86 -4.60 25.10
CA ALA A 65 -52.69 -5.42 24.79
C ALA A 65 -52.40 -5.46 23.27
N GLY A 66 -53.43 -5.58 22.43
CA GLY A 66 -53.26 -5.60 20.96
C GLY A 66 -52.79 -4.28 20.36
N MET A 67 -53.32 -3.15 20.87
CA MET A 67 -52.90 -1.81 20.43
C MET A 67 -51.48 -1.50 20.90
N ALA A 68 -51.11 -1.86 22.14
CA ALA A 68 -49.74 -1.73 22.64
C ALA A 68 -48.76 -2.57 21.83
N TRP A 69 -49.14 -3.81 21.49
CA TRP A 69 -48.34 -4.67 20.60
C TRP A 69 -48.15 -4.03 19.22
N PHE A 70 -49.18 -3.43 18.62
CA PHE A 70 -49.08 -2.81 17.29
C PHE A 70 -48.28 -1.50 17.29
N LEU A 71 -48.42 -0.67 18.33
CA LEU A 71 -47.71 0.61 18.46
C LEU A 71 -46.23 0.43 18.83
N CYS A 72 -45.90 -0.61 19.60
CA CYS A 72 -44.51 -0.97 19.93
C CYS A 72 -43.91 -2.03 18.98
N LYS A 73 -44.63 -2.42 17.91
CA LYS A 73 -44.09 -3.29 16.87
C LYS A 73 -43.01 -2.54 16.11
N ASP A 74 -41.78 -2.96 16.36
CA ASP A 74 -40.54 -2.36 15.90
C ASP A 74 -40.55 -2.03 14.38
N ARG A 75 -40.46 -0.74 14.05
CA ARG A 75 -40.18 -0.26 12.68
C ARG A 75 -38.69 0.08 12.47
N SER A 76 -37.81 -0.29 13.39
CA SER A 76 -36.38 -0.25 13.08
C SER A 76 -36.04 -1.44 12.19
N GLU A 77 -36.27 -1.28 10.88
CA GLU A 77 -35.56 -2.10 9.91
C GLU A 77 -34.07 -1.95 10.24
N PRO A 78 -33.33 -3.06 10.48
CA PRO A 78 -31.91 -2.95 10.78
C PRO A 78 -31.29 -2.11 9.66
N PRO A 79 -30.42 -1.13 9.97
CA PRO A 79 -29.79 -0.32 8.93
C PRO A 79 -29.20 -1.29 7.92
N GLN A 80 -29.71 -1.26 6.68
CA GLN A 80 -29.19 -2.10 5.62
C GLN A 80 -27.74 -1.67 5.44
N VAL A 81 -26.83 -2.43 6.05
CA VAL A 81 -25.40 -2.26 5.85
C VAL A 81 -25.21 -2.56 4.38
N ALA A 82 -24.96 -1.52 3.58
CA ALA A 82 -24.61 -1.69 2.18
C ALA A 82 -23.56 -2.81 2.10
N PRO A 83 -23.70 -3.80 1.20
CA PRO A 83 -22.68 -4.82 1.05
C PRO A 83 -21.34 -4.11 0.91
N ARG A 84 -20.38 -4.46 1.77
CA ARG A 84 -19.04 -3.86 1.71
C ARG A 84 -18.57 -3.98 0.25
N PRO A 85 -18.01 -2.91 -0.35
CA PRO A 85 -17.39 -3.03 -1.66
C PRO A 85 -16.51 -4.26 -1.65
N ALA A 86 -16.69 -5.14 -2.64
CA ALA A 86 -15.88 -6.33 -2.75
C ALA A 86 -14.40 -5.93 -2.61
N PRO A 87 -13.58 -6.69 -1.86
CA PRO A 87 -12.17 -6.39 -1.76
C PRO A 87 -11.62 -6.23 -3.18
N ALA A 88 -10.90 -5.13 -3.42
CA ALA A 88 -10.28 -4.89 -4.72
C ALA A 88 -9.53 -6.16 -5.14
N PRO A 89 -9.60 -6.55 -6.43
CA PRO A 89 -8.87 -7.71 -6.91
C PRO A 89 -7.41 -7.55 -6.52
N LYS A 90 -6.86 -8.56 -5.82
CA LYS A 90 -5.45 -8.58 -5.44
C LYS A 90 -4.63 -8.32 -6.72
N PRO A 91 -3.60 -7.45 -6.67
CA PRO A 91 -2.72 -7.24 -7.81
C PRO A 91 -2.25 -8.59 -8.33
N LYS A 92 -2.39 -8.81 -9.64
CA LYS A 92 -1.83 -10.02 -10.26
C LYS A 92 -0.32 -10.04 -9.96
N PRO A 93 0.26 -11.19 -9.60
CA PRO A 93 1.71 -11.30 -9.43
C PRO A 93 2.39 -10.80 -10.70
N GLN A 94 3.22 -9.77 -10.57
CA GLN A 94 4.01 -9.30 -11.69
C GLN A 94 5.10 -10.33 -11.98
N PRO A 95 5.45 -10.57 -13.26
CA PRO A 95 6.62 -11.37 -13.58
C PRO A 95 7.84 -10.76 -12.86
N PRO A 96 8.81 -11.59 -12.45
CA PRO A 96 10.02 -11.10 -11.82
C PRO A 96 10.71 -10.13 -12.79
N LYS A 97 11.10 -8.97 -12.26
CA LYS A 97 11.73 -7.90 -13.02
C LYS A 97 13.23 -8.18 -13.13
N ASP A 98 13.78 -7.89 -14.30
CA ASP A 98 15.20 -7.88 -14.63
C ASP A 98 15.46 -6.49 -15.24
N SER A 99 16.16 -5.63 -14.51
CA SER A 99 16.28 -4.20 -14.80
C SER A 99 17.38 -3.87 -15.79
N ASP A 100 18.47 -4.62 -15.81
CA ASP A 100 19.63 -4.41 -16.69
C ASP A 100 19.72 -5.45 -17.81
N GLY A 101 18.90 -6.50 -17.76
CA GLY A 101 18.73 -7.46 -18.84
C GLY A 101 19.86 -8.46 -18.96
N ASP A 102 20.60 -8.69 -17.88
CA ASP A 102 21.73 -9.63 -17.86
C ASP A 102 21.32 -11.10 -17.69
N GLY A 103 20.02 -11.35 -17.45
CA GLY A 103 19.44 -12.68 -17.28
C GLY A 103 19.25 -13.09 -15.82
N VAL A 104 19.61 -12.24 -14.86
CA VAL A 104 19.37 -12.42 -13.43
C VAL A 104 18.29 -11.44 -12.97
N ILE A 105 17.29 -11.94 -12.24
CA ILE A 105 16.18 -11.10 -11.76
C ILE A 105 16.67 -10.15 -10.66
N ASP A 106 16.11 -8.94 -10.57
CA ASP A 106 16.45 -7.90 -9.58
C ASP A 106 16.49 -8.43 -8.13
N ALA A 107 15.71 -9.47 -7.82
CA ALA A 107 15.62 -10.07 -6.49
C ALA A 107 16.78 -11.02 -6.14
N ARG A 108 17.55 -11.46 -7.15
CA ARG A 108 18.72 -12.34 -7.03
C ARG A 108 20.01 -11.65 -7.50
N ASP A 109 19.87 -10.55 -8.23
CA ASP A 109 20.99 -9.77 -8.74
C ASP A 109 21.71 -9.02 -7.59
N GLU A 110 22.97 -9.39 -7.36
CA GLU A 110 23.87 -8.76 -6.41
C GLU A 110 24.65 -7.57 -7.02
N CYS A 111 24.67 -7.47 -8.36
CA CYS A 111 25.46 -6.50 -9.13
C CYS A 111 24.59 -5.71 -10.12
N PRO A 112 23.68 -4.84 -9.64
CA PRO A 112 22.75 -4.13 -10.50
C PRO A 112 23.45 -3.18 -11.47
N GLY A 113 23.05 -3.23 -12.74
CA GLY A 113 23.57 -2.38 -13.80
C GLY A 113 24.71 -3.02 -14.59
N THR A 114 24.68 -4.33 -14.75
CA THR A 114 25.62 -5.06 -15.61
C THR A 114 25.52 -4.53 -17.05
N PRO A 115 26.63 -4.11 -17.68
CA PRO A 115 26.60 -3.67 -19.07
C PRO A 115 26.16 -4.78 -20.03
N ALA A 116 25.36 -4.41 -21.05
CA ALA A 116 24.90 -5.35 -22.05
C ALA A 116 26.06 -6.06 -22.78
N GLY A 117 26.03 -7.40 -22.79
CA GLY A 117 27.02 -8.23 -23.47
C GLY A 117 28.18 -8.73 -22.60
N VAL A 118 28.21 -8.37 -21.31
CA VAL A 118 29.09 -8.99 -20.31
C VAL A 118 28.46 -10.29 -19.83
N LYS A 119 29.24 -11.38 -19.73
CA LYS A 119 28.73 -12.60 -19.07
C LYS A 119 28.75 -12.42 -17.56
N VAL A 120 27.62 -12.78 -16.95
CA VAL A 120 27.43 -12.77 -15.50
C VAL A 120 27.36 -14.18 -14.96
N ASP A 121 27.71 -14.31 -13.68
CA ASP A 121 27.56 -15.54 -12.91
C ASP A 121 26.11 -15.75 -12.44
N GLU A 122 25.89 -16.73 -11.54
CA GLU A 122 24.56 -17.06 -11.03
C GLU A 122 23.90 -15.95 -10.19
N VAL A 123 24.67 -14.96 -9.75
CA VAL A 123 24.22 -13.83 -8.91
C VAL A 123 24.19 -12.49 -9.67
N GLY A 124 24.41 -12.49 -10.99
CA GLY A 124 24.35 -11.27 -11.80
C GLY A 124 25.66 -10.48 -11.84
N CYS A 125 26.75 -11.03 -11.30
CA CYS A 125 28.03 -10.34 -11.26
C CYS A 125 28.94 -10.76 -12.44
N PRO A 126 29.70 -9.82 -13.04
CA PRO A 126 30.61 -10.13 -14.16
C PRO A 126 31.63 -11.24 -13.85
N GLU A 127 31.75 -12.22 -14.76
CA GLU A 127 32.76 -13.29 -14.61
C GLU A 127 34.20 -12.74 -14.72
N VAL A 128 35.07 -13.19 -13.80
CA VAL A 128 36.48 -12.76 -13.73
C VAL A 128 37.23 -13.18 -14.99
N GLY A 129 37.70 -12.20 -15.76
CA GLY A 129 38.53 -12.42 -16.96
C GLY A 129 37.84 -12.09 -18.28
N GLU A 130 36.55 -11.73 -18.25
CA GLU A 130 35.89 -11.17 -19.42
C GLU A 130 36.12 -9.66 -19.54
N LYS A 131 36.11 -9.15 -20.79
CA LYS A 131 36.30 -7.74 -21.08
C LYS A 131 35.05 -6.96 -20.63
N ILE A 132 35.09 -6.44 -19.41
CA ILE A 132 33.96 -5.74 -18.76
C ILE A 132 33.54 -4.50 -19.54
N LEU A 133 34.51 -3.77 -20.08
CA LEU A 133 34.24 -2.55 -20.83
C LEU A 133 35.16 -2.46 -22.03
N SER A 134 34.57 -2.27 -23.20
CA SER A 134 35.29 -1.93 -24.41
C SER A 134 35.05 -0.47 -24.74
N LEU A 135 35.98 0.40 -24.33
CA LEU A 135 35.98 1.82 -24.71
C LEU A 135 36.32 1.96 -26.19
N GLN A 136 35.39 1.60 -27.07
CA GLN A 136 35.47 1.89 -28.49
C GLN A 136 35.08 3.34 -28.72
N GLY A 137 35.93 4.09 -29.41
CA GLY A 137 35.61 5.45 -29.88
C GLY A 137 36.41 6.58 -29.25
N ILE A 138 37.31 6.30 -28.29
CA ILE A 138 38.22 7.33 -27.78
C ILE A 138 39.46 7.41 -28.67
N ASN A 139 39.48 8.40 -29.56
CA ASN A 139 40.62 8.67 -30.42
C ASN A 139 41.46 9.82 -29.87
N PHE A 140 42.74 9.81 -30.22
CA PHE A 140 43.66 10.88 -29.83
C PHE A 140 44.18 11.60 -31.07
N ASP A 141 44.40 12.91 -30.93
CA ASP A 141 45.15 13.67 -31.91
C ASP A 141 46.53 13.05 -32.17
N THR A 142 47.07 13.30 -33.38
CA THR A 142 48.38 12.79 -33.78
C THR A 142 49.45 13.17 -32.75
N ALA A 143 50.21 12.16 -32.28
CA ALA A 143 51.27 12.29 -31.28
C ALA A 143 50.83 12.88 -29.91
N LYS A 144 49.53 12.98 -29.62
CA LYS A 144 49.02 13.47 -28.34
C LYS A 144 48.43 12.34 -27.48
N ALA A 145 48.36 12.61 -26.18
CA ALA A 145 47.69 11.80 -25.17
C ALA A 145 46.57 12.58 -24.44
N ALA A 146 46.33 13.83 -24.79
CA ALA A 146 45.25 14.61 -24.20
C ALA A 146 43.88 14.09 -24.66
N ILE A 147 42.99 13.84 -23.70
CA ILE A 147 41.60 13.46 -23.94
C ILE A 147 40.83 14.70 -24.43
N LYS A 148 40.04 14.54 -25.49
CA LYS A 148 39.19 15.61 -26.01
C LYS A 148 37.86 15.66 -25.22
N PRO A 149 37.28 16.86 -24.99
CA PRO A 149 36.01 16.99 -24.26
C PRO A 149 34.86 16.16 -24.82
N GLU A 150 34.84 15.93 -26.13
CA GLU A 150 33.83 15.10 -26.81
C GLU A 150 33.80 13.63 -26.34
N TYR A 151 34.88 13.14 -25.72
CA TYR A 151 34.96 11.78 -25.18
C TYR A 151 34.70 11.70 -23.68
N GLU A 152 34.53 12.84 -23.01
CA GLU A 152 34.27 12.85 -21.56
C GLU A 152 32.96 12.17 -21.20
N SER A 153 31.93 12.25 -22.06
CA SER A 153 30.66 11.53 -21.82
C SER A 153 30.87 10.02 -21.78
N ILE A 154 31.63 9.47 -22.73
CA ILE A 154 31.96 8.04 -22.81
C ILE A 154 32.79 7.63 -21.58
N LEU A 155 33.76 8.46 -21.19
CA LEU A 155 34.59 8.19 -20.01
C LEU A 155 33.83 8.34 -18.69
N ASN A 156 32.79 9.17 -18.63
CA ASN A 156 31.91 9.27 -17.47
C ASN A 156 31.05 8.01 -17.34
N GLU A 157 30.47 7.54 -18.44
CA GLU A 157 29.74 6.27 -18.46
C GLU A 157 30.64 5.10 -18.03
N ALA A 158 31.90 5.09 -18.50
CA ALA A 158 32.90 4.14 -18.06
C ALA A 158 33.17 4.20 -16.56
N ALA A 159 33.32 5.42 -16.01
CA ALA A 159 33.50 5.62 -14.58
C ALA A 159 32.27 5.14 -13.79
N ASP A 160 31.06 5.46 -14.25
CA ASP A 160 29.82 5.04 -13.59
C ASP A 160 29.70 3.50 -13.55
N VAL A 161 30.02 2.81 -14.65
CA VAL A 161 30.08 1.34 -14.68
C VAL A 161 31.11 0.83 -13.66
N LEU A 162 32.32 1.37 -13.66
CA LEU A 162 33.37 0.94 -12.72
C LEU A 162 33.03 1.24 -11.26
N ALA A 163 32.26 2.30 -10.99
CA ALA A 163 31.81 2.68 -9.66
C ALA A 163 30.72 1.73 -9.14
N ASN A 164 29.79 1.30 -9.99
CA ASN A 164 28.74 0.35 -9.60
C ASN A 164 29.25 -1.09 -9.50
N ASN A 165 30.35 -1.41 -10.19
CA ASN A 165 30.96 -2.74 -10.19
C ASN A 165 32.16 -2.82 -9.24
N VAL A 166 31.95 -2.59 -7.95
CA VAL A 166 33.03 -2.56 -6.94
C VAL A 166 33.74 -3.92 -6.74
N GLY A 167 33.10 -5.04 -7.12
CA GLY A 167 33.70 -6.37 -7.11
C GLY A 167 34.81 -6.56 -8.16
N VAL A 168 34.95 -5.64 -9.10
CA VAL A 168 35.99 -5.66 -10.12
C VAL A 168 37.24 -4.94 -9.59
N HIS A 169 38.25 -5.72 -9.21
CA HIS A 169 39.46 -5.20 -8.57
C HIS A 169 40.65 -4.96 -9.52
N HIS A 170 40.61 -5.44 -10.77
CA HIS A 170 41.72 -5.31 -11.71
C HIS A 170 41.24 -4.95 -13.12
N VAL A 171 41.24 -3.66 -13.43
CA VAL A 171 40.87 -3.13 -14.75
C VAL A 171 42.13 -2.72 -15.50
N ARG A 172 42.37 -3.36 -16.64
CA ARG A 172 43.48 -3.01 -17.54
C ARG A 172 43.00 -2.04 -18.60
N VAL A 173 43.61 -0.85 -18.65
CA VAL A 173 43.36 0.18 -19.66
C VAL A 173 44.47 0.11 -20.69
N GLU A 174 44.15 -0.40 -21.88
CA GLU A 174 45.12 -0.61 -22.95
C GLU A 174 45.15 0.56 -23.94
N GLY A 175 46.33 1.14 -24.13
CA GLY A 175 46.56 2.16 -25.14
C GLY A 175 47.01 1.58 -26.48
N HIS A 176 46.53 2.15 -27.59
CA HIS A 176 46.98 1.76 -28.92
C HIS A 176 47.45 2.97 -29.75
N THR A 177 48.31 2.70 -30.72
CA THR A 177 48.76 3.67 -31.74
C THR A 177 48.50 3.12 -33.14
N ASP A 178 48.60 3.99 -34.14
CA ASP A 178 48.74 3.54 -35.53
C ASP A 178 50.17 3.01 -35.78
N SER A 179 50.42 2.54 -37.01
CA SER A 179 51.71 2.00 -37.41
C SER A 179 52.71 3.06 -37.91
N ARG A 180 52.43 4.36 -37.74
CA ARG A 180 53.33 5.43 -38.16
C ARG A 180 54.30 5.76 -37.02
N GLY A 181 55.56 6.02 -37.37
CA GLY A 181 56.62 6.30 -36.40
C GLY A 181 57.36 5.04 -35.94
N SER A 182 58.25 5.18 -34.95
CA SER A 182 59.02 4.05 -34.42
C SER A 182 58.27 3.32 -33.31
N ASP A 183 58.49 2.02 -33.19
CA ASP A 183 57.88 1.19 -32.13
C ASP A 183 58.17 1.75 -30.73
N ALA A 184 59.41 2.21 -30.49
CA ALA A 184 59.79 2.81 -29.21
C ALA A 184 59.05 4.12 -28.91
N PHE A 185 58.72 4.92 -29.94
CA PHE A 185 57.91 6.11 -29.77
C PHE A 185 56.45 5.73 -29.51
N ASN A 186 55.93 4.77 -30.28
CA ASN A 186 54.55 4.32 -30.19
C ASN A 186 54.24 3.62 -28.86
N LEU A 187 55.17 2.81 -28.33
CA LEU A 187 55.04 2.19 -27.02
C LEU A 187 54.94 3.23 -25.89
N LYS A 188 55.74 4.31 -25.97
CA LYS A 188 55.64 5.42 -25.00
C LYS A 188 54.36 6.23 -25.18
N LEU A 189 53.86 6.33 -26.42
CA LEU A 189 52.65 7.09 -26.72
C LEU A 189 51.38 6.34 -26.29
N SER A 190 51.30 5.03 -26.54
CA SER A 190 50.20 4.18 -26.06
C SER A 190 50.12 4.21 -24.53
N GLN A 191 51.25 4.03 -23.85
CA GLN A 191 51.31 4.07 -22.39
C GLN A 191 50.78 5.41 -21.83
N ARG A 192 51.23 6.55 -22.38
CA ARG A 192 50.73 7.88 -21.95
C ARG A 192 49.23 8.07 -22.19
N ARG A 193 48.68 7.48 -23.25
CA ARG A 193 47.25 7.53 -23.55
C ARG A 193 46.45 6.71 -22.53
N ALA A 194 46.91 5.50 -22.22
CA ALA A 194 46.32 4.68 -21.16
C ALA A 194 46.37 5.41 -19.80
N GLU A 195 47.52 6.00 -19.44
CA GLU A 195 47.68 6.81 -18.23
C GLU A 195 46.73 8.01 -18.18
N SER A 196 46.49 8.66 -19.31
CA SER A 196 45.56 9.80 -19.38
C SER A 196 44.12 9.36 -19.09
N VAL A 197 43.72 8.19 -19.59
CA VAL A 197 42.40 7.59 -19.29
C VAL A 197 42.31 7.17 -17.83
N VAL A 198 43.34 6.51 -17.29
CA VAL A 198 43.39 6.15 -15.86
C VAL A 198 43.29 7.40 -14.98
N ALA A 199 44.06 8.45 -15.28
CA ALA A 199 44.00 9.70 -14.53
C ALA A 199 42.60 10.34 -14.57
N TYR A 200 41.92 10.27 -15.71
CA TYR A 200 40.54 10.74 -15.84
C TYR A 200 39.58 9.94 -14.96
N LEU A 201 39.66 8.60 -15.00
CA LEU A 201 38.80 7.73 -14.18
C LEU A 201 39.05 7.91 -12.68
N VAL A 202 40.31 8.07 -12.27
CA VAL A 202 40.67 8.39 -10.88
C VAL A 202 40.09 9.74 -10.46
N ALA A 203 40.14 10.75 -11.33
CA ALA A 203 39.52 12.05 -11.06
C ALA A 203 37.98 11.97 -10.92
N ARG A 204 37.34 10.92 -11.43
CA ARG A 204 35.92 10.61 -11.23
C ARG A 204 35.62 9.77 -9.99
N GLY A 205 36.64 9.43 -9.21
CA GLY A 205 36.49 8.74 -7.92
C GLY A 205 36.72 7.23 -7.99
N ILE A 206 37.22 6.70 -9.11
CA ILE A 206 37.64 5.30 -9.19
C ILE A 206 38.98 5.15 -8.46
N ASP A 207 39.08 4.16 -7.59
CA ASP A 207 40.32 3.85 -6.87
C ASP A 207 41.44 3.54 -7.87
N ALA A 208 42.59 4.21 -7.72
CA ALA A 208 43.76 4.02 -8.57
C ALA A 208 44.30 2.58 -8.49
N ASP A 209 44.17 1.92 -7.33
CA ASP A 209 44.66 0.56 -7.14
C ASP A 209 43.86 -0.47 -7.96
N ARG A 210 42.64 -0.10 -8.41
CA ARG A 210 41.81 -0.93 -9.29
C ARG A 210 42.22 -0.84 -10.75
N LEU A 211 43.04 0.14 -11.12
CA LEU A 211 43.33 0.49 -12.51
C LEU A 211 44.80 0.26 -12.84
N ALA A 212 45.05 -0.34 -14.01
CA ALA A 212 46.40 -0.50 -14.55
C ALA A 212 46.45 0.04 -15.99
N ALA A 213 47.32 1.02 -16.24
CA ALA A 213 47.60 1.53 -17.58
C ALA A 213 48.66 0.65 -18.27
N VAL A 214 48.35 0.13 -19.45
CA VAL A 214 49.17 -0.82 -20.23
C VAL A 214 49.20 -0.50 -21.72
#